data_AF-A0AAD9Q2Q3-F1
#
_entry.id   AF-A0AAD9Q2Q3-F1
#
_cell.length_a   1.000
_cell.length_b   1.000
_cell.length_c   1.000
_cell.angle_alpha   90.00
_cell.angle_beta   90.00
_cell.angle_gamma   90.00
#
_symmetry.space_group_name_H-M   'P 1'
#
loop_
_entity.id
_entity.type
_entity.pdbx_description
1 polymer ?
#
loop_
_entity_poly.entity_id
_entity_poly.type
_entity_poly.pdbx_seq_one_letter_code
_entity_poly.pdbx_strand_id
1 'polypeptide(L)'
;MLFPASGDPPNADKFSNLPKPAKGWHKLPDETDDSIQANIARIKCFRNELSHRSSTAICESEFEEKWNLISSSLERIQVYIHKQNIQCIKSDPIDGNKCQTLEDIMKKWRQLDQEESKFILERSSSLPDQRSEESVYGRFNEIALVTL
;
A
#
# COMPACT_ATOMS: atom_id res chain seq x y z
N MET A 1 -12.04 -5.87 -1.17
CA MET A 1 -12.21 -5.95 -2.63
C MET A 1 -13.16 -4.84 -3.06
N LEU A 2 -12.86 -4.12 -4.15
CA LEU A 2 -13.69 -3.01 -4.65
C LEU A 2 -15.00 -3.45 -5.30
N PHE A 3 -15.13 -4.73 -5.62
CA PHE A 3 -16.37 -5.34 -6.11
C PHE A 3 -16.56 -6.67 -5.37
N PRO A 4 -17.69 -6.89 -4.68
CA PRO A 4 -18.01 -8.19 -4.11
C PRO A 4 -18.36 -9.20 -5.21
N ALA A 5 -18.46 -10.48 -4.84
CA ALA A 5 -19.02 -11.49 -5.71
C ALA A 5 -20.44 -11.06 -6.15
N SER A 6 -20.73 -11.22 -7.45
CA SER A 6 -21.97 -10.80 -8.09
C SER A 6 -23.21 -11.14 -7.25
N GLY A 7 -23.88 -10.12 -6.72
CA GLY A 7 -25.12 -10.26 -5.94
C GLY A 7 -25.22 -9.29 -4.77
N ASP A 8 -24.08 -8.93 -4.15
CA ASP A 8 -24.07 -7.93 -3.08
C ASP A 8 -24.06 -6.51 -3.66
N PRO A 9 -24.90 -5.58 -3.16
CA PRO A 9 -24.81 -4.19 -3.57
C PRO A 9 -23.41 -3.66 -3.24
N PRO A 10 -22.76 -2.90 -4.14
CA PRO A 10 -21.50 -2.24 -3.81
C PRO A 10 -21.72 -1.40 -2.55
N ASN A 11 -20.73 -1.36 -1.67
CA ASN A 11 -20.74 -0.51 -0.48
C ASN A 11 -20.86 0.97 -0.92
N ALA A 12 -22.10 1.43 -1.07
CA ALA A 12 -22.47 2.68 -1.73
C ALA A 12 -22.22 3.90 -0.84
N ASP A 13 -22.01 3.68 0.46
CA ASP A 13 -21.96 4.75 1.46
C ASP A 13 -20.70 5.63 1.35
N LYS A 14 -19.64 5.15 0.68
CA LYS A 14 -18.40 5.92 0.55
C LYS A 14 -18.42 6.95 -0.57
N PHE A 15 -19.32 6.80 -1.54
CA PHE A 15 -19.44 7.69 -2.71
C PHE A 15 -20.76 8.46 -2.77
N SER A 16 -21.72 8.13 -1.91
CA SER A 16 -23.07 8.74 -1.87
C SER A 16 -23.07 10.22 -1.46
N ASN A 17 -21.99 10.73 -0.85
CA ASN A 17 -21.89 12.11 -0.36
C ASN A 17 -20.88 12.98 -1.14
N LEU A 18 -20.47 12.59 -2.35
CA LEU A 18 -19.57 13.43 -3.14
C LEU A 18 -20.31 14.64 -3.73
N PRO A 19 -19.76 15.87 -3.63
CA PRO A 19 -20.33 17.01 -4.31
C PRO A 19 -20.32 16.81 -5.83
N LYS A 20 -21.18 17.54 -6.52
CA LYS A 20 -21.24 17.49 -7.98
C LYS A 20 -19.90 17.98 -8.58
N PRO A 21 -19.36 17.32 -9.63
CA PRO A 21 -18.20 17.81 -10.36
C PRO A 21 -18.49 19.18 -10.97
N ALA A 22 -17.45 19.98 -11.24
CA ALA A 22 -17.59 21.33 -11.78
C ALA A 22 -18.47 21.40 -13.05
N LYS A 23 -18.27 20.45 -13.97
CA LYS A 23 -19.08 20.32 -15.21
C LYS A 23 -20.33 19.43 -15.05
N GLY A 24 -20.52 18.83 -13.89
CA GLY A 24 -21.58 17.87 -13.59
C GLY A 24 -21.29 16.43 -14.05
N TRP A 25 -22.19 15.51 -13.67
CA TRP A 25 -22.02 14.07 -13.84
C TRP A 25 -22.25 13.52 -15.26
N HIS A 26 -22.58 14.37 -16.22
CA HIS A 26 -23.00 13.98 -17.58
C HIS A 26 -22.20 14.70 -18.67
N LYS A 27 -21.12 15.38 -18.28
CA LYS A 27 -20.21 16.07 -19.19
C LYS A 27 -18.79 15.63 -18.89
N LEU A 28 -17.97 15.51 -19.92
CA LEU A 28 -16.57 15.19 -19.76
C LEU A 28 -15.88 16.33 -18.97
N PRO A 29 -15.21 16.03 -17.85
CA PRO A 29 -14.43 17.01 -17.09
C PRO A 29 -13.25 17.56 -17.89
N ASP A 30 -12.63 18.64 -17.41
CA ASP A 30 -11.34 19.09 -17.96
C ASP A 30 -10.26 18.04 -17.72
N GLU A 31 -9.31 17.91 -18.64
CA GLU A 31 -8.20 16.95 -18.53
C GLU A 31 -7.32 17.23 -17.30
N THR A 32 -7.21 18.49 -16.90
CA THR A 32 -6.46 18.93 -15.72
C THR A 32 -7.24 18.75 -14.41
N ASP A 33 -8.53 18.42 -14.47
CA ASP A 33 -9.35 18.19 -13.28
C ASP A 33 -9.16 16.74 -12.78
N ASP A 34 -8.27 16.63 -11.80
CA ASP A 34 -7.90 15.40 -11.12
C ASP A 34 -8.72 15.14 -9.84
N SER A 35 -9.79 15.91 -9.60
CA SER A 35 -10.69 15.66 -8.47
C SER A 35 -11.34 14.28 -8.57
N ILE A 36 -11.75 13.73 -7.43
CA ILE A 36 -12.42 12.41 -7.40
C ILE A 36 -13.75 12.44 -8.14
N GLN A 37 -14.46 13.55 -8.02
CA GLN A 37 -15.69 13.83 -8.75
C GLN A 37 -15.46 13.80 -10.27
N ALA A 38 -14.39 14.46 -10.74
CA ALA A 38 -14.03 14.45 -12.15
C ALA A 38 -13.62 13.04 -12.62
N ASN A 39 -12.77 12.34 -11.87
CA ASN A 39 -12.38 10.98 -12.24
C ASN A 39 -13.57 10.02 -12.38
N ILE A 40 -14.54 10.10 -11.46
CA ILE A 40 -15.79 9.32 -11.55
C ILE A 40 -16.63 9.74 -12.75
N ALA A 41 -16.79 11.05 -12.97
CA ALA A 41 -17.54 11.57 -14.12
C ALA A 41 -16.90 11.18 -15.45
N ARG A 42 -15.57 11.17 -15.54
CA ARG A 42 -14.78 10.76 -16.72
C ARG A 42 -15.04 9.29 -17.06
N ILE A 43 -14.91 8.39 -16.08
CA ILE A 43 -15.23 6.95 -16.26
C ILE A 43 -16.69 6.76 -16.71
N LYS A 44 -17.63 7.45 -16.06
CA LYS A 44 -19.05 7.37 -16.42
C LYS A 44 -19.31 7.85 -17.85
N CYS A 45 -18.69 8.96 -18.26
CA CYS A 45 -18.86 9.51 -19.61
C CYS A 45 -18.29 8.55 -20.67
N PHE A 46 -17.10 7.98 -20.45
CA PHE A 46 -16.53 7.02 -21.40
C PHE A 46 -17.35 5.73 -21.49
N ARG A 47 -17.84 5.20 -20.36
CA ARG A 47 -18.75 4.05 -20.38
C ARG A 47 -20.01 4.35 -21.20
N ASN A 48 -20.60 5.53 -20.99
CA ASN A 48 -21.81 5.93 -21.72
C ASN A 48 -21.52 6.12 -23.22
N GLU A 49 -20.42 6.78 -23.57
CA GLU A 49 -19.97 6.98 -24.96
C GLU A 49 -19.86 5.63 -25.68
N LEU A 50 -19.13 4.67 -25.10
CA LEU A 50 -18.93 3.34 -25.70
C LEU A 50 -20.22 2.53 -25.77
N SER A 51 -21.09 2.60 -24.75
CA SER A 51 -22.36 1.88 -24.72
C SER A 51 -23.38 2.35 -25.76
N HIS A 52 -23.24 3.58 -26.27
CA HIS A 52 -24.15 4.16 -27.25
C HIS A 52 -23.57 4.19 -28.68
N ARG A 53 -22.33 3.72 -28.88
CA ARG A 53 -21.77 3.60 -30.23
C ARG A 53 -22.50 2.50 -31.01
N SER A 54 -22.76 2.79 -32.28
CA SER A 54 -23.35 1.84 -33.22
C SER A 54 -22.37 0.75 -33.65
N SER A 55 -21.07 0.93 -33.39
CA SER A 55 -20.00 -0.02 -33.68
C SER A 55 -19.02 -0.07 -32.50
N THR A 56 -18.53 -1.26 -32.21
CA THR A 56 -17.48 -1.50 -31.20
C THR A 56 -16.07 -1.37 -31.76
N ALA A 57 -15.93 -1.14 -33.08
CA ALA A 57 -14.63 -0.92 -33.69
C ALA A 57 -14.05 0.44 -33.25
N ILE A 58 -12.84 0.41 -32.69
CA ILE A 58 -12.05 1.56 -32.30
C ILE A 58 -10.64 1.37 -32.84
N CYS A 59 -9.96 2.45 -33.22
CA CYS A 59 -8.55 2.36 -33.61
C CYS A 59 -7.68 2.18 -32.36
N GLU A 60 -6.48 1.62 -32.55
CA GLU A 60 -5.53 1.40 -31.46
C GLU A 60 -5.17 2.69 -30.72
N SER A 61 -4.98 3.80 -31.45
CA SER A 61 -4.67 5.10 -30.83
C SER A 61 -5.80 5.60 -29.92
N GLU A 62 -7.06 5.43 -30.35
CA GLU A 62 -8.23 5.82 -29.55
C GLU A 62 -8.37 4.90 -28.33
N PHE A 63 -8.15 3.60 -28.50
CA PHE A 63 -8.15 2.66 -27.40
C PHE A 63 -7.14 3.05 -26.33
N GLU A 64 -5.89 3.29 -26.71
CA GLU A 64 -4.82 3.66 -25.79
C GLU A 64 -5.11 4.97 -25.06
N GLU A 65 -5.62 5.99 -25.76
CA GLU A 65 -6.02 7.26 -25.15
C GLU A 65 -7.10 7.04 -24.07
N LYS A 66 -8.18 6.33 -24.41
CA LYS A 66 -9.29 6.07 -23.49
C LYS A 66 -8.85 5.18 -22.33
N TRP A 67 -8.03 4.16 -22.60
CA TRP A 67 -7.49 3.26 -21.59
C TRP A 67 -6.65 4.04 -20.58
N ASN A 68 -5.72 4.88 -21.04
CA ASN A 68 -4.87 5.69 -20.18
C ASN A 68 -5.69 6.64 -19.28
N LEU A 69 -6.73 7.27 -19.84
CA LEU A 69 -7.60 8.14 -19.05
C LEU A 69 -8.42 7.37 -18.01
N ILE A 70 -8.92 6.17 -18.34
CA ILE A 70 -9.69 5.33 -17.43
C ILE A 70 -8.80 4.74 -16.34
N SER A 71 -7.66 4.15 -16.70
CA SER A 71 -6.72 3.53 -15.76
C SER A 71 -6.20 4.55 -14.76
N SER A 72 -5.77 5.72 -15.24
CA SER A 72 -5.28 6.81 -14.40
C SER A 72 -6.39 7.40 -13.50
N SER A 73 -7.65 7.42 -13.96
CA SER A 73 -8.80 7.80 -13.12
C SER A 73 -9.06 6.77 -12.01
N LEU A 74 -8.96 5.47 -12.32
CA LEU A 74 -9.14 4.38 -11.37
C LEU A 74 -8.04 4.39 -10.29
N GLU A 75 -6.78 4.61 -10.69
CA GLU A 75 -5.65 4.74 -9.76
C GLU A 75 -5.87 5.87 -8.75
N ARG A 76 -6.28 7.06 -9.23
CA ARG A 76 -6.59 8.21 -8.36
C ARG A 76 -7.72 7.89 -7.38
N ILE A 77 -8.77 7.21 -7.84
CA ILE A 77 -9.88 6.77 -6.98
C ILE A 77 -9.37 5.77 -5.93
N GLN A 78 -8.53 4.81 -6.33
CA GLN A 78 -7.96 3.81 -5.42
C GLN A 78 -7.15 4.48 -4.31
N VAL A 79 -6.27 5.42 -4.65
CA VAL A 79 -5.48 6.20 -3.69
C VAL A 79 -6.38 6.97 -2.72
N TYR A 80 -7.44 7.60 -3.22
CA TYR A 80 -8.41 8.29 -2.36
C TYR A 80 -9.11 7.33 -1.39
N ILE A 81 -9.59 6.17 -1.86
CA ILE A 81 -10.23 5.16 -1.01
C ILE A 81 -9.26 4.73 0.09
N HIS A 82 -8.00 4.46 -0.24
CA HIS A 82 -6.98 4.10 0.75
C HIS A 82 -6.76 5.19 1.78
N LYS A 83 -6.59 6.45 1.36
CA LYS A 83 -6.44 7.59 2.27
C LYS A 83 -7.64 7.71 3.21
N GLN A 84 -8.86 7.60 2.69
CA GLN A 84 -10.07 7.63 3.52
C GLN A 84 -10.10 6.47 4.52
N ASN A 85 -9.75 5.25 4.11
CA ASN A 85 -9.70 4.10 5.02
C ASN A 85 -8.69 4.32 6.15
N ILE A 86 -7.50 4.87 5.84
CA ILE A 86 -6.49 5.18 6.86
C ILE A 86 -7.04 6.20 7.87
N GLN A 87 -7.76 7.23 7.41
CA GLN A 87 -8.37 8.21 8.30
C GLN A 87 -9.50 7.61 9.15
N CYS A 88 -10.32 6.72 8.59
CA CYS A 88 -11.33 5.98 9.34
C CYS A 88 -10.66 5.13 10.43
N ILE A 89 -9.64 4.33 10.09
CA ILE A 89 -8.92 3.51 11.08
C ILE A 89 -8.32 4.38 12.20
N LYS A 90 -7.80 5.56 11.87
CA LYS A 90 -7.25 6.50 12.86
C LYS A 90 -8.32 7.10 13.79
N SER A 91 -9.53 7.34 13.27
CA SER A 91 -10.57 8.11 13.96
C SER A 91 -11.65 7.22 14.58
N ASP A 92 -11.75 5.97 14.14
CA ASP A 92 -12.71 5.00 14.64
C ASP A 92 -12.46 4.73 16.13
N PRO A 93 -13.49 4.87 16.98
CA PRO A 93 -13.39 4.47 18.37
C PRO A 93 -12.99 3.00 18.44
N ILE A 94 -12.04 2.69 19.32
CA ILE A 94 -11.71 1.30 19.61
C ILE A 94 -12.87 0.73 20.42
N ASP A 95 -13.72 -0.08 19.79
CA ASP A 95 -14.72 -0.87 20.51
C ASP A 95 -14.05 -1.99 21.31
N GLY A 96 -14.78 -2.60 22.26
CA GLY A 96 -14.23 -3.65 23.13
C GLY A 96 -13.62 -4.84 22.37
N ASN A 97 -14.14 -5.19 21.19
CA ASN A 97 -13.62 -6.29 20.37
C ASN A 97 -12.31 -5.89 19.65
N LYS A 98 -12.24 -4.66 19.15
CA LYS A 98 -11.01 -4.10 18.54
C LYS A 98 -9.90 -3.93 19.58
N CYS A 99 -10.24 -3.55 20.81
CA CYS A 99 -9.28 -3.50 21.93
C CYS A 99 -8.65 -4.86 22.16
N GLN A 100 -9.48 -5.91 22.30
CA GLN A 100 -8.98 -7.25 22.55
C GLN A 100 -8.09 -7.76 21.40
N THR A 101 -8.50 -7.50 20.15
CA THR A 101 -7.71 -7.85 18.96
C THR A 101 -6.34 -7.17 18.96
N LEU A 102 -6.28 -5.87 19.30
CA LEU A 102 -5.03 -5.12 19.42
C LEU A 102 -4.15 -5.67 20.54
N GLU A 103 -4.72 -5.97 21.71
CA GLU A 103 -3.98 -6.55 22.82
C GLU A 103 -3.38 -7.91 22.49
N ASP A 104 -4.11 -8.76 21.77
CA ASP A 104 -3.65 -10.08 21.37
C ASP A 104 -2.50 -9.98 20.35
N ILE A 105 -2.59 -9.04 19.41
CA ILE A 105 -1.49 -8.72 18.48
C ILE A 105 -0.26 -8.26 19.27
N MET A 106 -0.42 -7.34 20.22
CA MET A 106 0.68 -6.85 21.05
C MET A 106 1.33 -7.96 21.90
N LYS A 107 0.53 -8.87 22.47
CA LYS A 107 1.04 -10.03 23.20
C LYS A 107 1.86 -10.94 22.29
N LYS A 108 1.36 -11.23 21.09
CA LYS A 108 2.07 -12.06 20.11
C LYS A 108 3.39 -11.43 19.68
N TRP A 109 3.42 -10.12 19.45
CA TRP A 109 4.67 -9.43 19.09
C TRP A 109 5.70 -9.48 20.22
N ARG A 110 5.28 -9.25 21.48
CA ARG A 110 6.18 -9.42 22.63
C ARG A 110 6.72 -10.84 22.76
N GLN A 111 5.92 -11.86 22.47
CA GLN A 111 6.36 -13.25 22.50
C GLN A 111 7.43 -13.50 21.42
N LEU A 112 7.19 -13.04 20.18
CA LEU A 112 8.16 -13.16 19.10
C LEU A 112 9.48 -12.45 19.43
N ASP A 113 9.43 -11.23 19.95
CA ASP A 113 10.64 -10.49 20.36
C ASP A 113 11.40 -11.21 21.49
N GLN A 114 10.68 -11.82 22.45
CA GLN A 114 11.28 -12.61 23.53
C GLN A 114 11.91 -13.91 23.03
N GLU A 115 11.24 -14.60 22.10
CA GLU A 115 11.73 -15.82 21.47
C GLU A 115 12.97 -15.53 20.62
N GLU A 116 12.97 -14.45 19.83
CA GLU A 116 14.12 -14.00 19.07
C GLU A 116 15.29 -13.64 20.00
N SER A 117 15.02 -12.88 21.07
CA SER A 117 16.04 -12.51 22.06
C SER A 117 16.64 -13.74 22.75
N LYS A 118 15.80 -14.72 23.10
CA LYS A 118 16.24 -15.97 23.72
C LYS A 118 17.07 -16.81 22.75
N PHE A 119 16.66 -16.90 21.49
CA PHE A 119 17.38 -17.61 20.45
C PHE A 119 18.75 -16.98 20.18
N ILE A 120 18.83 -15.65 20.15
CA ILE A 120 20.11 -14.92 20.03
C ILE A 120 21.01 -15.24 21.23
N LEU A 121 20.48 -15.15 22.45
CA LEU A 121 21.24 -15.41 23.68
C LEU A 121 21.79 -16.85 23.73
N GLU A 122 20.95 -17.83 23.40
CA GLU A 122 21.31 -19.25 23.36
C GLU A 122 22.42 -19.52 22.32
N ARG A 123 22.33 -18.90 21.15
CA ARG A 123 23.36 -19.00 20.11
C ARG A 123 24.67 -18.35 20.52
N SER A 124 24.63 -17.19 21.20
CA SER A 124 25.83 -16.56 21.75
C SER A 124 26.47 -17.35 22.89
N SER A 125 25.67 -18.04 23.71
CA SER A 125 26.17 -18.89 24.80
C SER A 125 26.79 -20.22 24.33
N SER A 126 26.46 -20.63 23.10
CA SER A 126 27.00 -21.86 22.47
C SER A 126 28.25 -21.59 21.63
N LEU A 127 28.68 -20.33 21.50
CA LEU A 127 29.98 -20.00 20.94
C LEU A 127 31.04 -20.33 22.00
N PRO A 128 32.12 -21.05 21.66
CA PRO A 128 33.18 -21.32 22.62
C PRO A 128 33.77 -20.00 23.10
N ASP A 129 33.76 -19.81 24.41
CA ASP A 129 34.45 -18.68 25.04
C ASP A 129 35.94 -18.96 24.93
N GLN A 130 36.60 -18.42 23.89
CA GLN A 130 38.06 -18.29 23.89
C GLN A 130 38.59 -17.42 22.74
N ARG A 131 39.15 -16.27 23.13
CA ARG A 131 40.59 -16.11 22.99
C ARG A 131 41.18 -15.83 24.36
N SER A 132 42.05 -16.71 24.85
CA SER A 132 43.05 -16.28 25.80
C SER A 132 43.90 -15.19 25.14
N GLU A 133 44.27 -14.14 25.88
CA GLU A 133 45.20 -13.09 25.45
C GLU A 133 46.66 -13.58 25.33
N GLU A 134 46.89 -14.88 25.16
CA GLU A 134 48.21 -15.49 25.02
C GLU A 134 48.39 -16.08 23.62
N SER A 135 48.54 -15.22 22.60
CA SER A 135 49.27 -15.54 21.35
C SER A 135 49.27 -14.34 20.38
N VAL A 136 49.87 -13.21 20.78
CA VAL A 136 50.22 -12.13 19.83
C VAL A 136 51.70 -11.72 19.98
N TYR A 137 52.49 -12.43 20.78
CA TYR A 137 53.93 -12.21 20.88
C TYR A 137 54.69 -13.23 20.00
N GLY A 138 54.70 -13.00 18.69
CA GLY A 138 55.42 -13.90 17.79
C GLY A 138 55.74 -13.38 16.38
N ARG A 139 55.17 -12.24 15.97
CA ARG A 139 55.42 -11.70 14.61
C ARG A 139 55.81 -10.22 14.54
N PHE A 140 56.21 -9.61 15.65
CA PHE A 140 56.71 -8.23 15.62
C PHE A 140 58.22 -8.12 15.37
N ASN A 141 58.97 -9.22 15.38
CA ASN A 141 60.43 -9.17 15.18
C ASN A 141 60.91 -9.31 13.73
N GLU A 142 60.01 -9.52 12.75
CA GLU A 142 60.42 -9.60 11.33
C GLU A 142 60.26 -8.27 10.56
N ILE A 143 59.54 -7.28 11.12
CA ILE A 143 59.32 -5.99 10.44
C ILE A 143 60.51 -5.03 10.63
N ALA A 144 61.45 -5.33 11.54
CA ALA A 144 62.63 -4.47 11.78
C ALA A 144 63.81 -4.70 10.81
N LEU A 145 63.75 -5.68 9.89
CA LEU A 145 64.86 -5.98 8.97
C LEU A 145 64.59 -5.64 7.49
N VAL A 146 63.43 -5.09 7.15
CA VAL A 146 63.09 -4.72 5.76
C VAL A 146 62.77 -3.23 5.66
N THR A 147 63.57 -2.39 6.30
CA THR A 147 63.61 -0.95 6.01
C THR A 147 65.05 -0.45 6.11
N LEU A 148 65.83 -0.77 5.07
CA LEU A 148 67.03 -0.04 4.65
C LEU A 148 66.84 0.34 3.18
#